data_AF-K9PEN9-F1
#
_entry.id   AF-K9PEN9-F1
#
_cell.length_a   1.000
_cell.length_b   1.000
_cell.length_c   1.000
_cell.angle_alpha   90.00
_cell.angle_beta   90.00
_cell.angle_gamma   90.00
#
_symmetry.space_group_name_H-M   'P 1'
#
loop_
_entity.id
_entity.type
_entity.pdbx_description
1 polymer ?
#
loop_
_entity_poly.entity_id
_entity_poly.type
_entity_poly.pdbx_seq_one_letter_code
_entity_poly.pdbx_strand_id
1 'polypeptide(L)'
;MDKSIIQLVDELPTDNITVKVLKALDYVAPGEWNNVVGFDNSIRAITGESDAKVIQRIRDRATNLYQDPQKGYQAAIKLYQTIDKADTAMAAAALANKVGEKIGFLSFLSKITPKADITQSIDLVLKIAVEIIAFSKLNGIPQPNPQEFANSLANNYKNASLMRMGALVCIDGILPLGPDFLSKIQGIISGADTSIISQNPVFQAVQNSLPGNNPSEKFGFITQAFNSVQGWMNNLVSKTGITPQSIFNSVGNFIQVADDNLDFVAAFLDQTTNYYEHTGIQTVAQSLILAAYALVKEENQQEAQQQPRQDVSPAVKSDSNQYVVGKTIEVWDSEEADWYQANIEKIEKDQFFIHYIGYGSSYDEWVGEDEIRTRALESSNDSGYTVGQKVKAWDEDDEDWYSATIEKIQGKQFFIHYIGYDSSDDEWVNQDVIR
;
A
#
# COMPACT_ATOMS: atom_id res chain seq x y z
N MET A 1 15.09 -4.30 -7.01
CA MET A 1 14.28 -4.48 -5.79
C MET A 1 12.82 -4.39 -6.19
N ASP A 2 11.97 -5.29 -5.68
CA ASP A 2 10.51 -5.17 -5.86
C ASP A 2 10.04 -3.89 -5.13
N LYS A 3 9.12 -3.13 -5.73
CA LYS A 3 8.61 -1.88 -5.12
C LYS A 3 7.88 -2.17 -3.81
N SER A 4 8.02 -1.27 -2.83
CA SER A 4 7.21 -1.33 -1.61
C SER A 4 5.74 -1.00 -1.92
N ILE A 5 4.82 -1.43 -1.04
CA ILE A 5 3.39 -1.06 -1.21
C ILE A 5 3.20 0.45 -1.17
N ILE A 6 3.98 1.16 -0.36
CA ILE A 6 3.98 2.62 -0.29
C ILE A 6 4.33 3.20 -1.66
N GLN A 7 5.46 2.79 -2.24
CA GLN A 7 5.88 3.26 -3.57
C GLN A 7 4.83 2.96 -4.64
N LEU A 8 4.24 1.75 -4.60
CA LEU A 8 3.21 1.36 -5.55
C LEU A 8 1.97 2.25 -5.48
N VAL A 9 1.53 2.64 -4.28
CA VAL A 9 0.36 3.51 -4.08
C VAL A 9 0.68 4.98 -4.34
N ASP A 10 1.88 5.44 -3.97
CA ASP A 10 2.32 6.83 -4.19
C ASP A 10 2.53 7.14 -5.67
N GLU A 11 2.96 6.14 -6.45
CA GLU A 11 3.19 6.27 -7.89
C GLU A 11 1.94 6.04 -8.75
N LEU A 12 0.78 5.72 -8.15
CA LEU A 12 -0.46 5.58 -8.90
C LEU A 12 -0.81 6.90 -9.61
N PRO A 13 -1.24 6.86 -10.87
CA PRO A 13 -1.59 8.07 -11.60
C PRO A 13 -2.80 8.76 -10.98
N THR A 14 -2.73 10.08 -10.80
CA THR A 14 -3.86 10.90 -10.34
C THR A 14 -4.79 11.30 -11.48
N ASP A 15 -4.24 11.44 -12.70
CA ASP A 15 -4.96 11.78 -13.93
C ASP A 15 -4.29 11.14 -15.16
N ASN A 16 -4.85 10.02 -15.63
CA ASN A 16 -4.47 9.37 -16.90
C ASN A 16 -5.71 8.72 -17.54
N ILE A 17 -5.54 8.01 -18.67
CA ILE A 17 -6.66 7.34 -19.36
C ILE A 17 -7.36 6.32 -18.45
N THR A 18 -6.62 5.48 -17.71
CA THR A 18 -7.19 4.57 -16.70
C THR A 18 -8.12 5.29 -15.74
N VAL A 19 -7.66 6.38 -15.11
CA VAL A 19 -8.45 7.14 -14.13
C VAL A 19 -9.68 7.76 -14.78
N LYS A 20 -9.55 8.32 -16.00
CA LYS A 20 -10.68 8.92 -16.73
C LYS A 20 -11.73 7.88 -17.09
N VAL A 21 -11.31 6.71 -17.54
CA VAL A 21 -12.19 5.59 -17.90
C VAL A 21 -12.91 5.06 -16.66
N LEU A 22 -12.20 4.83 -15.56
CA LEU A 22 -12.83 4.40 -14.30
C LEU A 22 -13.84 5.42 -13.78
N LYS A 23 -13.55 6.74 -13.86
CA LYS A 23 -14.53 7.80 -13.54
C LYS A 23 -15.72 7.79 -14.49
N ALA A 24 -15.50 7.56 -15.78
CA ALA A 24 -16.57 7.48 -16.78
C ALA A 24 -17.48 6.27 -16.56
N LEU A 25 -16.96 5.20 -15.98
CA LEU A 25 -17.70 3.99 -15.61
C LEU A 25 -18.34 4.06 -14.22
N ASP A 26 -18.29 5.19 -13.52
CA ASP A 26 -18.88 5.33 -12.16
C ASP A 26 -20.37 4.97 -12.14
N TYR A 27 -21.12 5.20 -13.22
CA TYR A 27 -22.53 4.81 -13.31
C TYR A 27 -22.79 3.30 -13.17
N VAL A 28 -21.77 2.46 -13.33
CA VAL A 28 -21.82 1.00 -13.15
C VAL A 28 -21.73 0.61 -11.67
N ALA A 29 -20.99 1.38 -10.88
CA ALA A 29 -20.81 1.22 -9.44
C ALA A 29 -20.82 2.61 -8.76
N PRO A 30 -22.00 3.28 -8.69
CA PRO A 30 -22.06 4.71 -8.38
C PRO A 30 -21.47 5.07 -7.02
N GLY A 31 -20.45 5.94 -7.02
CA GLY A 31 -19.83 6.46 -5.82
C GLY A 31 -18.96 5.46 -5.05
N GLU A 32 -18.81 4.24 -5.57
CA GLU A 32 -17.97 3.22 -4.94
C GLU A 32 -16.50 3.61 -5.01
N TRP A 33 -16.03 4.13 -6.15
CA TRP A 33 -14.61 4.37 -6.35
C TRP A 33 -14.24 5.84 -6.41
N ASN A 34 -13.20 6.18 -5.64
CA ASN A 34 -12.48 7.43 -5.74
C ASN A 34 -10.99 7.13 -5.96
N ASN A 35 -10.33 7.93 -6.77
CA ASN A 35 -8.90 7.76 -7.04
C ASN A 35 -8.05 8.32 -5.90
N VAL A 36 -8.03 7.63 -4.76
CA VAL A 36 -7.13 7.96 -3.64
C VAL A 36 -5.73 7.45 -3.99
N VAL A 37 -4.79 8.39 -4.05
CA VAL A 37 -3.37 8.18 -4.35
C VAL A 37 -2.55 8.74 -3.19
N GLY A 38 -1.43 8.09 -2.89
CA GLY A 38 -0.63 8.37 -1.70
C GLY A 38 -1.01 7.44 -0.57
N PHE A 39 -0.03 6.74 0.01
CA PHE A 39 -0.26 5.75 1.05
C PHE A 39 -0.89 6.39 2.30
N ASP A 40 -0.36 7.53 2.74
CA ASP A 40 -0.90 8.25 3.89
C ASP A 40 -2.30 8.81 3.63
N ASN A 41 -2.57 9.28 2.41
CA ASN A 41 -3.91 9.71 2.01
C ASN A 41 -4.90 8.54 2.04
N SER A 42 -4.42 7.36 1.64
CA SER A 42 -5.20 6.13 1.71
C SER A 42 -5.49 5.74 3.16
N ILE A 43 -4.51 5.84 4.07
CA ILE A 43 -4.73 5.63 5.51
C ILE A 43 -5.85 6.55 6.00
N ARG A 44 -5.72 7.87 5.77
CA ARG A 44 -6.74 8.85 6.20
C ARG A 44 -8.12 8.54 5.65
N ALA A 45 -8.21 8.22 4.35
CA ALA A 45 -9.49 7.93 3.70
C ALA A 45 -10.14 6.62 4.20
N ILE A 46 -9.34 5.61 4.53
CA ILE A 46 -9.82 4.28 4.94
C ILE A 46 -10.16 4.22 6.43
N THR A 47 -9.32 4.82 7.28
CA THR A 47 -9.43 4.68 8.74
C THR A 47 -10.14 5.88 9.39
N GLY A 48 -10.15 7.03 8.73
CA GLY A 48 -10.57 8.30 9.30
C GLY A 48 -9.53 8.94 10.21
N GLU A 49 -8.33 8.37 10.33
CA GLU A 49 -7.30 8.90 11.22
C GLU A 49 -6.67 10.18 10.70
N SER A 50 -6.38 11.08 11.63
CA SER A 50 -5.74 12.38 11.35
C SER A 50 -4.47 12.62 12.16
N ASP A 51 -4.25 11.85 13.22
CA ASP A 51 -3.04 11.92 14.03
C ASP A 51 -1.83 11.39 13.26
N ALA A 52 -0.80 12.24 13.10
CA ALA A 52 0.38 11.91 12.32
C ALA A 52 1.16 10.72 12.88
N LYS A 53 1.22 10.55 14.21
CA LYS A 53 1.92 9.42 14.84
C LYS A 53 1.15 8.11 14.62
N VAL A 54 -0.18 8.14 14.73
CA VAL A 54 -1.02 6.97 14.43
C VAL A 54 -0.91 6.57 12.96
N ILE A 55 -0.93 7.54 12.05
CA ILE A 55 -0.73 7.29 10.61
C ILE A 55 0.64 6.63 10.36
N GLN A 56 1.70 7.14 10.97
CA GLN A 56 3.04 6.56 10.84
C GLN A 56 3.09 5.11 11.37
N ARG A 57 2.48 4.82 12.52
CA ARG A 57 2.40 3.44 13.04
C ARG A 57 1.66 2.50 12.09
N ILE A 58 0.54 2.94 11.51
CA ILE A 58 -0.19 2.16 10.51
C ILE A 58 0.70 1.91 9.29
N ARG A 59 1.45 2.91 8.83
CA ARG A 59 2.38 2.81 7.70
C ARG A 59 3.48 1.78 7.96
N ASP A 60 4.11 1.82 9.12
CA ASP A 60 5.17 0.87 9.50
C ASP A 60 4.61 -0.55 9.60
N ARG A 61 3.44 -0.71 10.23
CA ARG A 61 2.80 -2.03 10.38
C ARG A 61 2.34 -2.60 9.04
N ALA A 62 1.81 -1.77 8.15
CA ALA A 62 1.45 -2.18 6.80
C ALA A 62 2.68 -2.60 5.98
N THR A 63 3.82 -1.92 6.13
CA THR A 63 5.07 -2.28 5.46
C THR A 63 5.56 -3.65 5.92
N ASN A 64 5.55 -3.91 7.23
CA ASN A 64 5.90 -5.21 7.79
C ASN A 64 4.97 -6.33 7.31
N LEU A 65 3.65 -6.10 7.33
CA LEU A 65 2.66 -7.06 6.83
C LEU A 65 2.83 -7.34 5.33
N TYR A 66 3.20 -6.33 4.54
CA TYR A 66 3.43 -6.50 3.10
C TYR A 66 4.65 -7.38 2.81
N GLN A 67 5.69 -7.31 3.65
CA GLN A 67 6.90 -8.11 3.51
C GLN A 67 6.74 -9.55 4.02
N ASP A 68 5.71 -9.84 4.83
CA ASP A 68 5.44 -11.18 5.34
C ASP A 68 4.97 -12.12 4.20
N PRO A 69 5.78 -13.12 3.81
CA PRO A 69 5.43 -14.03 2.72
C PRO A 69 4.20 -14.90 3.03
N GLN A 70 3.80 -15.04 4.30
CA GLN A 70 2.62 -15.80 4.69
C GLN A 70 1.31 -15.05 4.44
N LYS A 71 1.35 -13.72 4.26
CA LYS A 71 0.14 -12.88 4.10
C LYS A 71 -0.36 -12.75 2.67
N GLY A 72 0.44 -13.15 1.67
CA GLY A 72 0.01 -13.21 0.27
C GLY A 72 -0.12 -11.86 -0.45
N TYR A 73 0.11 -10.72 0.21
CA TYR A 73 -0.04 -9.37 -0.40
C TYR A 73 0.86 -9.14 -1.61
N GLN A 74 2.15 -9.44 -1.50
CA GLN A 74 3.09 -9.34 -2.63
C GLN A 74 2.69 -10.26 -3.79
N ALA A 75 2.17 -11.45 -3.48
CA ALA A 75 1.72 -12.38 -4.51
C ALA A 75 0.45 -11.86 -5.21
N ALA A 76 -0.47 -11.19 -4.50
CA ALA A 76 -1.62 -10.53 -5.10
C ALA A 76 -1.20 -9.36 -6.01
N ILE A 77 -0.27 -8.50 -5.57
CA ILE A 77 0.30 -7.44 -6.42
C ILE A 77 0.91 -8.03 -7.69
N LYS A 78 1.78 -9.04 -7.55
CA LYS A 78 2.43 -9.69 -8.70
C LYS A 78 1.40 -10.22 -9.70
N LEU A 79 0.30 -10.79 -9.23
CA LEU A 79 -0.79 -11.25 -10.09
C LEU A 79 -1.45 -10.11 -10.87
N TYR A 80 -1.85 -9.04 -10.18
CA TYR A 80 -2.46 -7.86 -10.82
C TYR A 80 -1.54 -7.21 -11.86
N GLN A 81 -0.24 -7.14 -11.57
CA GLN A 81 0.74 -6.60 -12.51
C GLN A 81 1.02 -7.54 -13.68
N THR A 82 1.01 -8.85 -13.45
CA THR A 82 1.35 -9.84 -14.48
C THR A 82 0.25 -9.98 -15.51
N ILE A 83 -1.01 -10.04 -15.06
CA ILE A 83 -2.16 -10.18 -15.96
C ILE A 83 -2.25 -8.97 -16.90
N ASP A 84 -2.08 -7.75 -16.37
CA ASP A 84 -2.18 -6.49 -17.10
C ASP A 84 -0.99 -6.26 -18.05
N LYS A 85 0.26 -6.58 -17.63
CA LYS A 85 1.46 -6.42 -18.47
C LYS A 85 1.58 -7.44 -19.60
N ALA A 86 1.01 -8.63 -19.43
CA ALA A 86 0.99 -9.64 -20.49
C ALA A 86 0.24 -9.12 -21.73
N ASP A 87 -0.77 -8.26 -21.52
CA ASP A 87 -1.54 -7.59 -22.57
C ASP A 87 -0.72 -6.47 -23.23
N THR A 88 -0.10 -5.59 -22.43
CA THR A 88 0.58 -4.38 -22.95
C THR A 88 1.91 -4.68 -23.66
N ALA A 89 2.67 -5.68 -23.23
CA ALA A 89 4.02 -5.96 -23.76
C ALA A 89 4.00 -6.36 -25.25
N MET A 90 2.92 -7.00 -25.70
CA MET A 90 2.74 -7.34 -27.12
C MET A 90 2.42 -6.11 -27.97
N ALA A 91 1.62 -5.17 -27.47
CA ALA A 91 1.29 -3.92 -28.15
C ALA A 91 2.53 -3.02 -28.30
N ALA A 92 3.34 -2.89 -27.25
CA ALA A 92 4.58 -2.10 -27.29
C ALA A 92 5.60 -2.64 -28.32
N ALA A 93 5.75 -3.97 -28.43
CA ALA A 93 6.60 -4.60 -29.44
C ALA A 93 6.08 -4.37 -30.88
N ALA A 94 4.75 -4.37 -31.06
CA ALA A 94 4.13 -4.07 -32.35
C ALA A 94 4.29 -2.58 -32.75
N LEU A 95 4.28 -1.67 -31.77
CA LEU A 95 4.52 -0.23 -31.97
C LEU A 95 6.01 0.08 -32.25
N ALA A 96 6.94 -0.61 -31.58
CA ALA A 96 8.38 -0.44 -31.79
C ALA A 96 8.81 -0.76 -33.22
N ASN A 97 8.17 -1.73 -33.87
CA ASN A 97 8.42 -2.09 -35.28
C ASN A 97 7.86 -1.08 -36.30
N LYS A 98 7.10 -0.06 -35.87
CA LYS A 98 6.43 0.92 -36.75
C LYS A 98 6.98 2.35 -36.66
N VAL A 99 8.07 2.57 -35.93
CA VAL A 99 8.75 3.89 -35.86
C VAL A 99 9.46 4.17 -37.19
N GLY A 100 8.71 4.64 -38.18
CA GLY A 100 9.23 4.96 -39.52
C GLY A 100 8.18 5.34 -40.57
N GLU A 101 6.89 4.99 -40.38
CA GLU A 101 5.84 5.31 -41.35
C GLU A 101 5.03 6.56 -40.93
N LYS A 102 4.94 7.56 -41.82
CA LYS A 102 4.21 8.83 -41.62
C LYS A 102 2.67 8.71 -41.71
N ILE A 103 2.10 7.61 -41.23
CA ILE A 103 0.65 7.43 -41.09
C ILE A 103 0.37 7.06 -39.63
N GLY A 104 -0.55 7.80 -39.02
CA GLY A 104 -0.72 7.97 -37.58
C GLY A 104 -0.66 6.69 -36.74
N PHE A 105 -0.35 6.91 -35.46
CA PHE A 105 -0.28 5.99 -34.31
C PHE A 105 -1.33 4.85 -34.26
N LEU A 106 -2.34 4.87 -35.13
CA LEU A 106 -3.50 3.98 -35.20
C LEU A 106 -3.44 2.92 -36.31
N SER A 107 -2.36 2.81 -37.10
CA SER A 107 -2.26 1.81 -38.18
C SER A 107 -2.17 0.35 -37.70
N PHE A 108 -1.98 0.09 -36.40
CA PHE A 108 -2.01 -1.26 -35.81
C PHE A 108 -3.43 -1.86 -35.73
N LEU A 109 -4.48 -1.06 -35.92
CA LEU A 109 -5.89 -1.44 -35.80
C LEU A 109 -6.50 -2.03 -37.09
N SER A 110 -5.75 -2.05 -38.19
CA SER A 110 -6.24 -2.49 -39.51
C SER A 110 -6.37 -4.02 -39.68
N LYS A 111 -6.17 -4.82 -38.64
CA LYS A 111 -6.39 -6.27 -38.64
C LYS A 111 -7.46 -6.67 -37.63
N ILE A 112 -8.72 -6.31 -37.91
CA ILE A 112 -9.86 -7.01 -37.32
C ILE A 112 -9.79 -8.45 -37.83
N THR A 113 -9.32 -9.35 -36.95
CA THR A 113 -9.09 -10.76 -37.25
C THR A 113 -10.24 -11.54 -36.59
N PRO A 114 -10.80 -12.59 -37.22
CA PRO A 114 -11.83 -13.47 -36.61
C PRO A 114 -11.45 -14.16 -35.28
N LYS A 115 -10.25 -13.86 -34.73
CA LYS A 115 -9.68 -14.37 -33.48
C LYS A 115 -9.83 -13.38 -32.28
N ALA A 116 -10.45 -12.21 -32.50
CA ALA A 116 -10.63 -11.19 -31.46
C ALA A 116 -11.53 -11.70 -30.32
N ASP A 117 -12.72 -12.23 -30.62
CA ASP A 117 -13.66 -12.76 -29.61
C ASP A 117 -13.04 -13.86 -28.75
N ILE A 118 -12.23 -14.76 -29.34
CA ILE A 118 -11.54 -15.83 -28.60
C ILE A 118 -10.49 -15.26 -27.65
N THR A 119 -9.68 -14.31 -28.10
CA THR A 119 -8.61 -13.73 -27.29
C THR A 119 -9.20 -12.94 -26.12
N GLN A 120 -10.21 -12.11 -26.38
CA GLN A 120 -10.92 -11.32 -25.37
C GLN A 120 -11.67 -12.21 -24.37
N SER A 121 -12.32 -13.28 -24.84
CA SER A 121 -12.97 -14.25 -23.96
C SER A 121 -11.97 -14.96 -23.05
N ILE A 122 -10.79 -15.33 -23.56
CA ILE A 122 -9.73 -15.97 -22.77
C ILE A 122 -9.18 -14.99 -21.73
N ASP A 123 -8.94 -13.74 -22.12
CA ASP A 123 -8.41 -12.72 -21.22
C ASP A 123 -9.37 -12.44 -20.05
N LEU A 124 -10.66 -12.20 -20.31
CA LEU A 124 -11.66 -11.99 -19.28
C LEU A 124 -11.71 -13.16 -18.28
N VAL A 125 -11.74 -14.42 -18.75
CA VAL A 125 -11.80 -15.57 -17.84
C VAL A 125 -10.50 -15.77 -17.05
N LEU A 126 -9.35 -15.36 -17.60
CA LEU A 126 -8.07 -15.36 -16.88
C LEU A 126 -8.04 -14.26 -15.81
N LYS A 127 -8.54 -13.06 -16.10
CA LYS A 127 -8.71 -11.98 -15.12
C LYS A 127 -9.60 -12.43 -13.96
N ILE A 128 -10.72 -13.10 -14.22
CA ILE A 128 -11.57 -13.69 -13.16
C ILE A 128 -10.81 -14.75 -12.35
N ALA A 129 -10.09 -15.67 -13.01
CA ALA A 129 -9.31 -16.69 -12.32
C ALA A 129 -8.22 -16.07 -11.42
N VAL A 130 -7.55 -15.03 -11.90
CA VAL A 130 -6.57 -14.24 -11.15
C VAL A 130 -7.24 -13.52 -9.98
N GLU A 131 -8.42 -12.94 -10.15
CA GLU A 131 -9.17 -12.29 -9.08
C GLU A 131 -9.44 -13.26 -7.93
N ILE A 132 -9.88 -14.48 -8.24
CA ILE A 132 -10.15 -15.51 -7.22
C ILE A 132 -8.87 -15.87 -6.46
N ILE A 133 -7.75 -16.02 -7.17
CA ILE A 133 -6.47 -16.34 -6.53
C ILE A 133 -6.01 -15.17 -5.65
N ALA A 134 -6.10 -13.93 -6.14
CA ALA A 134 -5.74 -12.74 -5.38
C ALA A 134 -6.64 -12.57 -4.15
N PHE A 135 -7.95 -12.73 -4.31
CA PHE A 135 -8.94 -12.76 -3.23
C PHE A 135 -8.57 -13.80 -2.17
N SER A 136 -8.28 -15.03 -2.57
CA SER A 136 -7.89 -16.09 -1.63
C SER A 136 -6.62 -15.75 -0.87
N LYS A 137 -5.61 -15.18 -1.54
CA LYS A 137 -4.37 -14.73 -0.90
C LYS A 137 -4.63 -13.64 0.14
N LEU A 138 -5.43 -12.63 -0.21
CA LEU A 138 -5.73 -11.49 0.66
C LEU A 138 -6.58 -11.88 1.88
N ASN A 139 -7.38 -12.93 1.77
CA ASN A 139 -8.26 -13.41 2.84
C ASN A 139 -7.70 -14.63 3.58
N GLY A 140 -6.45 -15.02 3.34
CA GLY A 140 -5.83 -16.17 4.00
C GLY A 140 -6.49 -17.52 3.68
N ILE A 141 -7.20 -17.61 2.54
CA ILE A 141 -7.86 -18.84 2.08
C ILE A 141 -6.77 -19.74 1.47
N PRO A 142 -6.54 -20.95 2.01
CA PRO A 142 -5.40 -21.78 1.61
C PRO A 142 -5.39 -22.22 0.15
N GLN A 143 -6.58 -22.36 -0.47
CA GLN A 143 -6.75 -22.77 -1.86
C GLN A 143 -7.80 -21.90 -2.55
N PRO A 144 -7.59 -21.49 -3.81
CA PRO A 144 -8.56 -20.71 -4.57
C PRO A 144 -9.95 -21.35 -4.58
N ASN A 145 -10.96 -20.59 -4.14
CA ASN A 145 -12.34 -21.07 -3.99
C ASN A 145 -13.32 -20.18 -4.77
N PRO A 146 -13.73 -20.58 -5.99
CA PRO A 146 -14.63 -19.80 -6.83
C PRO A 146 -15.99 -19.48 -6.19
N GLN A 147 -16.52 -20.38 -5.36
CA GLN A 147 -17.84 -20.20 -4.74
C GLN A 147 -17.78 -19.19 -3.58
N GLU A 148 -16.72 -19.26 -2.78
CA GLU A 148 -16.49 -18.30 -1.70
C GLU A 148 -16.21 -16.90 -2.26
N PHE A 149 -15.43 -16.82 -3.33
CA PHE A 149 -15.26 -15.57 -4.08
C PHE A 149 -16.60 -15.03 -4.60
N ALA A 150 -17.43 -15.85 -5.25
CA ALA A 150 -18.72 -15.40 -5.77
C ALA A 150 -19.64 -14.86 -4.66
N ASN A 151 -19.62 -15.49 -3.48
CA ASN A 151 -20.35 -15.01 -2.31
C ASN A 151 -19.79 -13.66 -1.82
N SER A 152 -18.47 -13.50 -1.77
CA SER A 152 -17.84 -12.23 -1.38
C SER A 152 -18.09 -11.12 -2.41
N LEU A 153 -18.02 -11.44 -3.70
CA LEU A 153 -18.31 -10.52 -4.80
C LEU A 153 -19.74 -9.97 -4.73
N ALA A 154 -20.70 -10.80 -4.34
CA ALA A 154 -22.08 -10.37 -4.19
C ALA A 154 -22.35 -9.52 -2.94
N ASN A 155 -21.59 -9.73 -1.85
CA ASN A 155 -21.97 -9.21 -0.52
C ASN A 155 -20.95 -8.27 0.13
N ASN A 156 -19.69 -8.30 -0.30
CA ASN A 156 -18.57 -7.67 0.41
C ASN A 156 -17.64 -6.86 -0.49
N TYR A 157 -17.65 -7.08 -1.81
CA TYR A 157 -16.88 -6.25 -2.75
C TYR A 157 -17.42 -4.81 -2.73
N LYS A 158 -16.49 -3.86 -2.63
CA LYS A 158 -16.74 -2.42 -2.54
C LYS A 158 -15.52 -1.66 -3.02
N ASN A 159 -15.63 -0.35 -3.18
CA ASN A 159 -14.50 0.51 -3.53
C ASN A 159 -13.77 0.07 -4.82
N ALA A 160 -12.44 0.08 -4.80
CA ALA A 160 -11.60 -0.30 -5.94
C ALA A 160 -11.84 -1.74 -6.43
N SER A 161 -12.17 -2.70 -5.55
CA SER A 161 -12.40 -4.07 -5.98
C SER A 161 -13.73 -4.23 -6.72
N LEU A 162 -14.80 -3.58 -6.26
CA LEU A 162 -16.08 -3.57 -6.98
C LEU A 162 -15.97 -2.83 -8.31
N MET A 163 -15.30 -1.68 -8.32
CA MET A 163 -15.05 -0.92 -9.54
C MET A 163 -14.21 -1.72 -10.55
N ARG A 164 -13.18 -2.46 -10.10
CA ARG A 164 -12.40 -3.37 -10.97
C ARG A 164 -13.30 -4.38 -11.68
N MET A 165 -14.20 -5.02 -10.93
CA MET A 165 -15.09 -6.03 -11.49
C MET A 165 -16.15 -5.43 -12.43
N GLY A 166 -16.64 -4.23 -12.12
CA GLY A 166 -17.52 -3.48 -13.02
C GLY A 166 -16.81 -3.08 -14.33
N ALA A 167 -15.58 -2.59 -14.22
CA ALA A 167 -14.74 -2.24 -15.37
C ALA A 167 -14.42 -3.47 -16.23
N LEU A 168 -14.10 -4.63 -15.63
CA LEU A 168 -13.90 -5.90 -16.32
C LEU A 168 -15.11 -6.30 -17.17
N VAL A 169 -16.32 -6.21 -16.61
CA VAL A 169 -17.56 -6.50 -17.35
C VAL A 169 -17.74 -5.53 -18.53
N CYS A 170 -17.37 -4.27 -18.36
CA CYS A 170 -17.53 -3.27 -19.41
C CYS A 170 -16.47 -3.40 -20.52
N ILE A 171 -15.20 -3.42 -20.15
CA ILE A 171 -14.05 -3.26 -21.04
C ILE A 171 -13.68 -4.59 -21.71
N ASP A 172 -13.70 -5.69 -20.97
CA ASP A 172 -13.26 -7.01 -21.47
C ASP A 172 -14.47 -7.91 -21.84
N GLY A 173 -15.66 -7.55 -21.38
CA GLY A 173 -16.91 -8.25 -21.65
C GLY A 173 -17.74 -7.56 -22.72
N ILE A 174 -18.60 -6.64 -22.30
CA ILE A 174 -19.68 -6.06 -23.11
C ILE A 174 -19.15 -5.31 -24.33
N LEU A 175 -18.12 -4.48 -24.16
CA LEU A 175 -17.62 -3.64 -25.24
C LEU A 175 -17.05 -4.47 -26.42
N PRO A 176 -16.14 -5.44 -26.21
CA PRO A 176 -15.59 -6.25 -27.30
C PRO A 176 -16.51 -7.38 -27.75
N LEU A 177 -17.30 -7.99 -26.86
CA LEU A 177 -18.07 -9.20 -27.18
C LEU A 177 -19.55 -8.93 -27.41
N GLY A 178 -20.04 -7.72 -27.11
CA GLY A 178 -21.43 -7.33 -27.23
C GLY A 178 -22.31 -7.79 -26.05
N PRO A 179 -23.63 -7.55 -26.11
CA PRO A 179 -24.55 -7.83 -25.00
C PRO A 179 -24.65 -9.32 -24.64
N ASP A 180 -24.39 -10.22 -25.58
CA ASP A 180 -24.43 -11.67 -25.37
C ASP A 180 -23.08 -12.28 -24.91
N PHE A 181 -22.16 -11.45 -24.38
CA PHE A 181 -20.80 -11.85 -24.03
C PHE A 181 -20.73 -13.12 -23.17
N LEU A 182 -21.62 -13.28 -22.19
CA LEU A 182 -21.66 -14.47 -21.31
C LEU A 182 -21.86 -15.76 -22.11
N SER A 183 -22.81 -15.75 -23.05
CA SER A 183 -23.09 -16.91 -23.91
C SER A 183 -21.96 -17.18 -24.90
N LYS A 184 -21.32 -16.13 -25.44
CA LYS A 184 -20.14 -16.27 -26.30
C LYS A 184 -18.98 -16.91 -25.56
N ILE A 185 -18.64 -16.41 -24.37
CA ILE A 185 -17.57 -16.95 -23.53
C ILE A 185 -17.90 -18.41 -23.17
N GLN A 186 -19.14 -18.71 -22.79
CA GLN A 186 -19.57 -20.08 -22.49
C GLN A 186 -19.34 -21.03 -23.66
N GLY A 187 -19.71 -20.61 -24.88
CA GLY A 187 -19.50 -21.40 -26.09
C GLY A 187 -18.01 -21.64 -26.37
N ILE A 188 -17.18 -20.62 -26.16
CA ILE A 188 -15.73 -20.71 -26.33
C ILE A 188 -15.12 -21.65 -25.29
N ILE A 189 -15.39 -21.49 -23.99
CA ILE A 189 -14.79 -22.36 -22.97
C ILE A 189 -15.30 -23.80 -23.03
N SER A 190 -16.54 -24.02 -23.45
CA SER A 190 -17.10 -25.38 -23.55
C SER A 190 -16.63 -26.11 -24.81
N GLY A 191 -16.24 -25.36 -25.86
CA GLY A 191 -15.79 -25.91 -27.15
C GLY A 191 -14.30 -25.77 -27.43
N ALA A 192 -13.54 -25.04 -26.60
CA ALA A 192 -12.13 -24.78 -26.84
C ALA A 192 -11.29 -26.05 -26.65
N ASP A 193 -10.46 -26.32 -27.65
CA ASP A 193 -9.30 -27.18 -27.45
C ASP A 193 -8.34 -26.48 -26.47
N THR A 194 -7.93 -27.20 -25.42
CA THR A 194 -6.90 -26.79 -24.46
C THR A 194 -5.61 -26.26 -25.12
N SER A 195 -5.35 -26.64 -26.38
CA SER A 195 -4.24 -26.15 -27.18
C SER A 195 -4.32 -24.64 -27.49
N ILE A 196 -5.52 -24.07 -27.67
CA ILE A 196 -5.73 -22.65 -27.99
C ILE A 196 -5.40 -21.77 -26.77
N ILE A 197 -5.81 -22.24 -25.59
CA ILE A 197 -5.64 -21.51 -24.33
C ILE A 197 -4.21 -21.63 -23.83
N SER A 198 -3.60 -22.81 -23.96
CA SER A 198 -2.19 -22.98 -23.59
C SER A 198 -1.25 -22.15 -24.46
N GLN A 199 -1.63 -21.77 -25.68
CA GLN A 199 -0.85 -20.84 -26.51
C GLN A 199 -1.10 -19.36 -26.17
N ASN A 200 -2.09 -19.05 -25.34
CA ASN A 200 -2.38 -17.68 -24.97
C ASN A 200 -1.23 -17.10 -24.09
N PRO A 201 -0.66 -15.94 -24.44
CA PRO A 201 0.46 -15.34 -23.69
C PRO A 201 0.11 -15.00 -22.24
N VAL A 202 -1.10 -14.51 -21.99
CA VAL A 202 -1.62 -14.20 -20.66
C VAL A 202 -1.70 -15.47 -19.83
N PHE A 203 -2.24 -16.56 -20.39
CA PHE A 203 -2.23 -17.88 -19.75
C PHE A 203 -0.80 -18.30 -19.42
N GLN A 204 0.14 -18.19 -20.36
CA GLN A 204 1.53 -18.57 -20.15
C GLN A 204 2.19 -17.78 -19.01
N ALA A 205 1.86 -16.50 -18.87
CA ALA A 205 2.38 -15.63 -17.81
C ALA A 205 1.86 -16.01 -16.42
N VAL A 206 0.58 -16.40 -16.31
CA VAL A 206 -0.06 -16.69 -15.01
C VAL A 206 -0.17 -18.18 -14.68
N GLN A 207 0.14 -19.09 -15.61
CA GLN A 207 -0.11 -20.53 -15.45
C GLN A 207 0.51 -21.14 -14.19
N ASN A 208 1.62 -20.60 -13.69
CA ASN A 208 2.29 -21.11 -12.48
C ASN A 208 1.52 -20.77 -11.19
N SER A 209 0.61 -19.80 -11.26
CA SER A 209 -0.27 -19.42 -10.15
C SER A 209 -1.63 -20.11 -10.23
N LEU A 210 -1.99 -20.68 -11.39
CA LEU A 210 -3.26 -21.39 -11.57
C LEU A 210 -3.22 -22.77 -10.89
N PRO A 211 -4.26 -23.15 -10.11
CA PRO A 211 -4.41 -24.50 -9.58
C PRO A 211 -4.43 -25.56 -10.67
N GLY A 212 -3.80 -26.71 -10.41
CA GLY A 212 -3.75 -27.86 -11.32
C GLY A 212 -2.33 -28.16 -11.81
N ASN A 213 -2.08 -29.45 -12.04
CA ASN A 213 -0.75 -29.98 -12.41
C ASN A 213 -0.52 -30.00 -13.93
N ASN A 214 -1.58 -29.84 -14.72
CA ASN A 214 -1.52 -29.86 -16.18
C ASN A 214 -2.48 -28.81 -16.79
N PRO A 215 -2.33 -28.46 -18.08
CA PRO A 215 -3.18 -27.47 -18.73
C PRO A 215 -4.69 -27.76 -18.64
N SER A 216 -5.09 -29.04 -18.65
CA SER A 216 -6.50 -29.44 -18.55
C SER A 216 -7.09 -29.13 -17.17
N GLU A 217 -6.36 -29.43 -16.09
CA GLU A 217 -6.78 -29.11 -14.73
C GLU A 217 -6.86 -27.60 -14.50
N LYS A 218 -5.86 -26.85 -14.98
CA LYS A 218 -5.86 -25.38 -14.94
C LYS A 218 -7.04 -24.79 -15.70
N PHE A 219 -7.37 -25.36 -16.86
CA PHE A 219 -8.54 -24.97 -17.62
C PHE A 219 -9.86 -25.31 -16.91
N GLY A 220 -9.91 -26.44 -16.21
CA GLY A 220 -11.03 -26.80 -15.33
C GLY A 220 -11.26 -25.74 -14.26
N PHE A 221 -10.19 -25.23 -13.63
CA PHE A 221 -10.30 -24.13 -12.67
C PHE A 221 -10.81 -22.84 -13.31
N ILE A 222 -10.25 -22.42 -14.47
CA ILE A 222 -10.71 -21.22 -15.20
C ILE A 222 -12.21 -21.31 -15.55
N THR A 223 -12.66 -22.49 -15.97
CA THR A 223 -14.08 -22.73 -16.29
C THR A 223 -14.96 -22.62 -15.05
N GLN A 224 -14.54 -23.22 -13.93
CA GLN A 224 -15.26 -23.11 -12.65
C GLN A 224 -15.31 -21.66 -12.14
N ALA A 225 -14.20 -20.94 -12.28
CA ALA A 225 -14.07 -19.52 -11.94
C ALA A 225 -15.08 -18.65 -12.68
N PHE A 226 -15.16 -18.79 -14.00
CA PHE A 226 -16.13 -18.05 -14.81
C PHE A 226 -17.58 -18.42 -14.42
N ASN A 227 -17.89 -19.71 -14.35
CA ASN A 227 -19.23 -20.19 -14.02
C ASN A 227 -19.74 -19.66 -12.67
N SER A 228 -18.85 -19.50 -11.66
CA SER A 228 -19.27 -19.04 -10.34
C SER A 228 -19.73 -17.58 -10.32
N VAL A 229 -19.28 -16.74 -11.26
CA VAL A 229 -19.58 -15.30 -11.29
C VAL A 229 -20.53 -14.87 -12.40
N GLN A 230 -20.94 -15.76 -13.30
CA GLN A 230 -21.93 -15.45 -14.36
C GLN A 230 -23.20 -14.81 -13.80
N GLY A 231 -23.72 -15.34 -12.68
CA GLY A 231 -24.92 -14.80 -12.04
C GLY A 231 -24.75 -13.35 -11.58
N TRP A 232 -23.58 -13.03 -11.02
CA TRP A 232 -23.25 -11.66 -10.60
C TRP A 232 -23.12 -10.71 -11.80
N MET A 233 -22.39 -11.11 -12.85
CA MET A 233 -22.23 -10.29 -14.06
C MET A 233 -23.57 -10.03 -14.74
N ASN A 234 -24.42 -11.06 -14.88
CA ASN A 234 -25.76 -10.91 -15.45
C ASN A 234 -26.64 -9.97 -14.61
N ASN A 235 -26.55 -10.04 -13.28
CA ASN A 235 -27.27 -9.13 -12.40
C ASN A 235 -26.78 -7.68 -12.56
N LEU A 236 -25.47 -7.46 -12.64
CA LEU A 236 -24.88 -6.15 -12.88
C LEU A 236 -25.44 -5.53 -14.16
N VAL A 237 -25.39 -6.27 -15.28
CA VAL A 237 -25.93 -5.81 -16.58
C VAL A 237 -27.42 -5.50 -16.49
N SER A 238 -28.19 -6.39 -15.87
CA SER A 238 -29.64 -6.21 -15.71
C SER A 238 -29.98 -4.97 -14.87
N LYS A 239 -29.22 -4.71 -13.80
CA LYS A 239 -29.44 -3.59 -12.87
C LYS A 239 -29.07 -2.25 -13.47
N THR A 240 -28.00 -2.21 -14.25
CA THR A 240 -27.39 -0.97 -14.76
C THR A 240 -27.85 -0.62 -16.17
N GLY A 241 -28.31 -1.60 -16.95
CA GLY A 241 -28.64 -1.42 -18.37
C GLY A 241 -27.42 -1.13 -19.25
N ILE A 242 -26.22 -1.56 -18.83
CA ILE A 242 -24.98 -1.31 -19.60
C ILE A 242 -25.09 -1.95 -20.99
N THR A 243 -24.70 -1.18 -21.99
CA THR A 243 -24.59 -1.61 -23.39
C THR A 243 -23.25 -1.14 -23.96
N PRO A 244 -22.79 -1.69 -25.10
CA PRO A 244 -21.62 -1.15 -25.78
C PRO A 244 -21.74 0.35 -26.06
N GLN A 245 -22.93 0.80 -26.46
CA GLN A 245 -23.20 2.21 -26.74
C GLN A 245 -23.16 3.09 -25.49
N SER A 246 -23.66 2.61 -24.33
CA SER A 246 -23.57 3.39 -23.09
C SER A 246 -22.11 3.58 -22.66
N ILE A 247 -21.28 2.53 -22.81
CA ILE A 247 -19.84 2.62 -22.50
C ILE A 247 -19.16 3.62 -23.45
N PHE A 248 -19.43 3.50 -24.75
CA PHE A 248 -18.92 4.44 -25.75
C PHE A 248 -19.31 5.88 -25.44
N ASN A 249 -20.58 6.15 -25.12
CA ASN A 249 -21.05 7.50 -24.82
C ASN A 249 -20.40 8.07 -23.54
N SER A 250 -20.18 7.23 -22.53
CA SER A 250 -19.53 7.65 -21.28
C SER A 250 -18.05 7.96 -21.46
N VAL A 251 -17.34 7.12 -22.22
CA VAL A 251 -15.88 7.21 -22.40
C VAL A 251 -15.47 8.10 -23.57
N GLY A 252 -16.29 8.15 -24.63
CA GLY A 252 -16.04 8.90 -25.87
C GLY A 252 -15.87 10.40 -25.68
N ASN A 253 -16.36 10.96 -24.57
CA ASN A 253 -16.12 12.37 -24.20
C ASN A 253 -14.62 12.73 -24.08
N PHE A 254 -13.75 11.75 -23.87
CA PHE A 254 -12.30 11.94 -23.74
C PHE A 254 -11.50 11.42 -24.94
N ILE A 255 -12.12 10.64 -25.82
CA ILE A 255 -11.47 10.01 -26.96
C ILE A 255 -12.06 10.61 -28.24
N GLN A 256 -11.30 11.49 -28.91
CA GLN A 256 -11.65 11.98 -30.24
C GLN A 256 -11.40 10.86 -31.26
N VAL A 257 -12.26 9.85 -31.30
CA VAL A 257 -12.21 8.82 -32.33
C VAL A 257 -12.90 9.35 -33.57
N ALA A 258 -12.21 9.27 -34.70
CA ALA A 258 -12.84 9.40 -36.01
C ALA A 258 -13.64 8.11 -36.25
N ASP A 259 -14.96 8.24 -36.27
CA ASP A 259 -15.97 7.22 -36.56
C ASP A 259 -16.43 6.36 -35.37
N ASP A 260 -17.75 6.13 -35.32
CA ASP A 260 -18.54 5.35 -34.34
C ASP A 260 -18.16 3.85 -34.31
N ASN A 261 -16.88 3.52 -34.25
CA ASN A 261 -16.38 2.17 -34.29
C ASN A 261 -16.10 1.66 -32.86
N LEU A 262 -17.05 0.91 -32.31
CA LEU A 262 -16.94 0.28 -30.99
C LEU A 262 -15.71 -0.64 -30.87
N ASP A 263 -15.30 -1.31 -31.96
CA ASP A 263 -14.13 -2.18 -31.97
C ASP A 263 -12.83 -1.37 -31.79
N PHE A 264 -12.79 -0.15 -32.33
CA PHE A 264 -11.67 0.77 -32.12
C PHE A 264 -11.57 1.17 -30.65
N VAL A 265 -12.70 1.52 -30.03
CA VAL A 265 -12.73 1.93 -28.62
C VAL A 265 -12.35 0.77 -27.71
N ALA A 266 -12.84 -0.44 -27.99
CA ALA A 266 -12.43 -1.65 -27.26
C ALA A 266 -10.91 -1.83 -27.28
N ALA A 267 -10.30 -1.82 -28.47
CA ALA A 267 -8.86 -1.99 -28.62
C ALA A 267 -8.05 -0.82 -28.02
N PHE A 268 -8.55 0.40 -28.10
CA PHE A 268 -7.90 1.56 -27.49
C PHE A 268 -7.90 1.45 -25.96
N LEU A 269 -9.04 1.10 -25.35
CA LEU A 269 -9.14 0.98 -23.90
C LEU A 269 -8.28 -0.14 -23.35
N ASP A 270 -8.31 -1.30 -24.01
CA ASP A 270 -7.45 -2.44 -23.67
C ASP A 270 -5.96 -2.06 -23.66
N GLN A 271 -5.49 -1.29 -24.64
CA GLN A 271 -4.06 -0.94 -24.76
C GLN A 271 -3.62 0.26 -23.92
N THR A 272 -4.55 1.12 -23.50
CA THR A 272 -4.22 2.40 -22.84
C THR A 272 -4.67 2.46 -21.39
N THR A 273 -5.35 1.42 -20.90
CA THR A 273 -5.78 1.32 -19.52
C THR A 273 -5.11 0.16 -18.81
N ASN A 274 -4.57 0.45 -17.63
CA ASN A 274 -4.07 -0.54 -16.68
C ASN A 274 -5.01 -0.63 -15.48
N TYR A 275 -6.32 -0.68 -15.73
CA TYR A 275 -7.32 -0.54 -14.66
C TYR A 275 -7.27 -1.70 -13.66
N TYR A 276 -6.86 -2.88 -14.12
CA TYR A 276 -6.73 -4.08 -13.31
C TYR A 276 -5.57 -3.95 -12.32
N GLU A 277 -4.39 -3.53 -12.79
CA GLU A 277 -3.24 -3.20 -11.93
C GLU A 277 -3.56 -2.04 -10.97
N HIS A 278 -4.09 -0.93 -11.49
CA HIS A 278 -4.37 0.28 -10.71
C HIS A 278 -5.29 0.01 -9.51
N THR A 279 -6.46 -0.55 -9.78
CA THR A 279 -7.43 -0.89 -8.72
C THR A 279 -6.96 -2.07 -7.88
N GLY A 280 -6.14 -2.97 -8.44
CA GLY A 280 -5.49 -4.07 -7.74
C GLY A 280 -4.58 -3.58 -6.62
N ILE A 281 -3.70 -2.63 -6.93
CA ILE A 281 -2.83 -1.96 -5.94
C ILE A 281 -3.67 -1.30 -4.85
N GLN A 282 -4.72 -0.56 -5.21
CA GLN A 282 -5.62 0.07 -4.23
C GLN A 282 -6.34 -0.95 -3.34
N THR A 283 -6.74 -2.10 -3.90
CA THR A 283 -7.39 -3.19 -3.14
C THR A 283 -6.42 -3.79 -2.11
N VAL A 284 -5.18 -4.06 -2.52
CA VAL A 284 -4.14 -4.59 -1.63
C VAL A 284 -3.81 -3.57 -0.54
N ALA A 285 -3.64 -2.30 -0.89
CA ALA A 285 -3.41 -1.22 0.07
C ALA A 285 -4.55 -1.12 1.09
N GLN A 286 -5.81 -1.19 0.65
CA GLN A 286 -6.95 -1.17 1.55
C GLN A 286 -6.93 -2.33 2.55
N SER A 287 -6.68 -3.55 2.08
CA SER A 287 -6.59 -4.73 2.94
C SER A 287 -5.45 -4.60 3.96
N LEU A 288 -4.27 -4.14 3.51
CA LEU A 288 -3.11 -3.93 4.37
C LEU A 288 -3.36 -2.86 5.43
N ILE A 289 -3.92 -1.71 5.04
CA ILE A 289 -4.20 -0.60 5.94
C ILE A 289 -5.22 -1.02 7.00
N LEU A 290 -6.28 -1.74 6.63
CA LEU A 290 -7.27 -2.24 7.59
C LEU A 290 -6.66 -3.23 8.58
N ALA A 291 -5.82 -4.16 8.11
CA ALA A 291 -5.12 -5.11 8.96
C ALA A 291 -4.13 -4.40 9.91
N ALA A 292 -3.32 -3.48 9.38
CA ALA A 292 -2.39 -2.67 10.16
C ALA A 292 -3.13 -1.81 11.20
N TYR A 293 -4.24 -1.19 10.82
CA TYR A 293 -5.03 -0.37 11.72
C TYR A 293 -5.67 -1.17 12.86
N ALA A 294 -6.12 -2.40 12.60
CA ALA A 294 -6.59 -3.29 13.63
C ALA A 294 -5.49 -3.61 14.66
N LEU A 295 -4.28 -3.94 14.20
CA LEU A 295 -3.13 -4.19 15.08
C LEU A 295 -2.77 -2.97 15.92
N VAL A 296 -2.69 -1.78 15.31
CA VAL A 296 -2.40 -0.54 16.03
C VAL A 296 -3.47 -0.24 17.09
N LYS A 297 -4.75 -0.53 16.79
CA LYS A 297 -5.83 -0.41 17.77
C LYS A 297 -5.69 -1.39 18.93
N GLU A 298 -5.35 -2.64 18.65
CA GLU A 298 -5.13 -3.66 19.67
C GLU A 298 -3.93 -3.30 20.56
N GLU A 299 -2.83 -2.84 19.97
CA GLU A 299 -1.64 -2.35 20.68
C GLU A 299 -2.03 -1.19 21.61
N ASN A 300 -2.73 -0.17 21.11
CA ASN A 300 -3.21 0.96 21.93
C ASN A 300 -4.14 0.53 23.07
N GLN A 301 -5.00 -0.47 22.83
CA GLN A 301 -5.89 -1.01 23.86
C GLN A 301 -5.12 -1.81 24.91
N GLN A 302 -4.10 -2.55 24.51
CA GLN A 302 -3.23 -3.28 25.42
C GLN A 302 -2.36 -2.34 26.24
N GLU A 303 -1.80 -1.28 25.64
CA GLU A 303 -1.10 -0.19 26.33
C GLU A 303 -2.01 0.50 27.37
N ALA A 304 -3.28 0.76 27.02
CA ALA A 304 -4.26 1.33 27.94
C ALA A 304 -4.69 0.36 29.07
N GLN A 305 -4.66 -0.96 28.83
CA GLN A 305 -5.00 -1.99 29.81
C GLN A 305 -3.79 -2.39 30.69
N GLN A 306 -2.57 -2.16 30.22
CA GLN A 306 -1.32 -2.42 30.94
C GLN A 306 -0.87 -1.23 31.81
N GLN A 307 -1.60 -0.11 31.81
CA GLN A 307 -1.49 0.91 32.86
C GLN A 307 -1.78 0.27 34.25
N PRO A 308 -0.83 0.25 35.21
CA PRO A 308 -1.02 -0.51 36.44
C PRO A 308 -2.14 0.04 37.32
N ARG A 309 -3.01 -0.87 37.82
CA ARG A 309 -3.56 -0.70 39.17
C ARG A 309 -2.38 -0.54 40.12
N GLN A 310 -2.42 0.52 40.92
CA GLN A 310 -1.50 0.80 42.01
C GLN A 310 -1.25 -0.46 42.86
N ASP A 311 -0.11 -1.12 42.67
CA ASP A 311 0.42 -2.07 43.64
C ASP A 311 1.58 -1.41 44.38
N VAL A 312 1.30 -1.10 45.64
CA VAL A 312 2.24 -0.52 46.61
C VAL A 312 3.11 -1.63 47.18
N SER A 313 4.42 -1.63 46.89
CA SER A 313 5.44 -2.21 47.78
C SER A 313 6.87 -1.73 47.44
N PRO A 314 7.79 -1.73 48.43
CA PRO A 314 8.66 -0.58 48.63
C PRO A 314 10.12 -0.75 48.17
N ALA A 315 10.65 0.37 47.68
CA ALA A 315 11.99 0.92 47.84
C ALA A 315 13.21 -0.02 47.80
N VAL A 316 14.02 0.15 46.75
CA VAL A 316 15.48 0.11 46.86
C VAL A 316 16.00 1.48 46.43
N LYS A 317 16.72 2.13 47.35
CA LYS A 317 17.34 3.44 47.17
C LYS A 317 18.68 3.30 46.46
N SER A 318 18.86 3.98 45.34
CA SER A 318 20.13 4.62 45.00
C SER A 318 19.92 6.14 45.10
N ASP A 319 20.90 6.83 45.70
CA ASP A 319 20.84 8.26 45.94
C ASP A 319 21.06 9.05 44.64
N SER A 320 19.98 9.31 43.88
CA SER A 320 19.85 10.45 42.96
C SER A 320 18.38 10.61 42.59
N ASN A 321 17.71 11.59 43.21
CA ASN A 321 16.25 11.80 43.16
C ASN A 321 15.72 12.27 41.79
N GLN A 322 16.49 12.10 40.70
CA GLN A 322 16.20 12.65 39.37
C GLN A 322 15.56 11.64 38.41
N TYR A 323 15.87 10.35 38.49
CA TYR A 323 15.32 9.35 37.56
C TYR A 323 14.60 8.26 38.36
N VAL A 324 13.30 8.14 38.15
CA VAL A 324 12.43 7.15 38.81
C VAL A 324 11.53 6.51 37.77
N VAL A 325 11.14 5.26 38.00
CA VAL A 325 10.16 4.56 37.15
C VAL A 325 8.88 5.38 37.05
N GLY A 326 8.35 5.50 35.84
CA GLY A 326 7.20 6.31 35.46
C GLY A 326 7.52 7.79 35.17
N LYS A 327 8.77 8.22 35.33
CA LYS A 327 9.16 9.59 34.99
C LYS A 327 9.31 9.76 33.48
N THR A 328 8.75 10.86 32.96
CA THR A 328 9.00 11.32 31.59
C THR A 328 10.36 12.01 31.49
N ILE A 329 11.15 11.59 30.51
CA ILE A 329 12.49 12.07 30.17
C ILE A 329 12.59 12.33 28.66
N GLU A 330 13.70 12.91 28.23
CA GLU A 330 14.12 12.91 26.83
C GLU A 330 15.32 11.96 26.67
N VAL A 331 15.33 11.18 25.58
CA VAL A 331 16.35 10.19 25.22
C VAL A 331 16.98 10.60 23.89
N TRP A 332 18.30 10.54 23.80
CA TRP A 332 19.06 10.93 22.61
C TRP A 332 19.05 9.84 21.54
N ASP A 333 18.70 10.20 20.31
CA ASP A 333 18.88 9.37 19.13
C ASP A 333 20.09 9.86 18.34
N SER A 334 21.09 8.99 18.18
CA SER A 334 22.33 9.33 17.47
C SER A 334 22.20 9.33 15.94
N GLU A 335 21.24 8.60 15.38
CA GLU A 335 21.02 8.54 13.92
C GLU A 335 20.34 9.82 13.42
N GLU A 336 19.36 10.31 14.18
CA GLU A 336 18.59 11.52 13.85
C GLU A 336 19.17 12.79 14.51
N ALA A 337 20.16 12.64 15.40
CA ALA A 337 20.77 13.73 16.17
C ALA A 337 19.74 14.61 16.90
N ASP A 338 18.75 13.98 17.54
CA ASP A 338 17.66 14.67 18.24
C ASP A 338 17.21 13.94 19.53
N TRP A 339 16.46 14.66 20.36
CA TRP A 339 15.95 14.20 21.64
C TRP A 339 14.47 13.80 21.55
N TYR A 340 14.15 12.55 21.93
CA TYR A 340 12.79 12.01 21.91
C TYR A 340 12.24 11.82 23.33
N GLN A 341 10.97 12.17 23.55
CA GLN A 341 10.33 11.95 24.85
C GLN A 341 10.09 10.47 25.11
N ALA A 342 10.45 9.99 26.29
CA ALA A 342 10.22 8.62 26.73
C ALA A 342 9.82 8.57 28.21
N ASN A 343 9.23 7.46 28.64
CA ASN A 343 9.02 7.14 30.05
C ASN A 343 10.02 6.08 30.50
N ILE A 344 10.51 6.20 31.73
CA ILE A 344 11.33 5.16 32.36
C ILE A 344 10.40 4.03 32.82
N GLU A 345 10.53 2.84 32.25
CA GLU A 345 9.75 1.66 32.62
C GLU A 345 10.48 0.81 33.67
N LYS A 346 11.81 0.70 33.57
CA LYS A 346 12.64 -0.03 34.53
C LYS A 346 13.98 0.65 34.73
N ILE A 347 14.58 0.41 35.89
CA ILE A 347 15.92 0.89 36.24
C ILE A 347 16.70 -0.30 36.75
N GLU A 348 17.84 -0.56 36.11
CA GLU A 348 18.80 -1.58 36.54
C GLU A 348 20.19 -0.94 36.62
N LYS A 349 20.65 -0.66 37.85
CA LYS A 349 21.90 0.08 38.11
C LYS A 349 21.86 1.46 37.42
N ASP A 350 22.71 1.65 36.40
CA ASP A 350 22.88 2.90 35.65
C ASP A 350 22.27 2.81 34.24
N GLN A 351 21.42 1.80 33.99
CA GLN A 351 20.67 1.64 32.75
C GLN A 351 19.17 1.82 32.98
N PHE A 352 18.51 2.39 31.97
CA PHE A 352 17.10 2.74 32.00
C PHE A 352 16.39 2.04 30.85
N PHE A 353 15.43 1.19 31.17
CA PHE A 353 14.55 0.63 30.14
C PHE A 353 13.49 1.68 29.85
N ILE A 354 13.51 2.22 28.64
CA ILE A 354 12.67 3.35 28.26
C ILE A 354 11.60 2.92 27.26
N HIS A 355 10.47 3.62 27.31
CA HIS A 355 9.40 3.52 26.35
C HIS A 355 9.19 4.88 25.69
N TYR A 356 9.48 4.99 24.40
CA TYR A 356 9.35 6.24 23.65
C TYR A 356 7.87 6.65 23.51
N ILE A 357 7.54 7.87 23.92
CA ILE A 357 6.16 8.38 23.92
C ILE A 357 5.63 8.53 22.49
N GLY A 358 4.67 7.66 22.17
CA GLY A 358 4.01 7.62 20.86
C GLY A 358 4.60 6.58 19.90
N TYR A 359 5.55 5.76 20.36
CA TYR A 359 6.13 4.64 19.63
C TYR A 359 5.71 3.32 20.30
N GLY A 360 5.74 2.21 19.56
CA GLY A 360 5.38 0.89 20.10
C GLY A 360 6.55 0.24 20.86
N SER A 361 6.26 -0.78 21.67
CA SER A 361 7.26 -1.44 22.53
C SER A 361 8.39 -2.18 21.79
N SER A 362 8.30 -2.31 20.47
CA SER A 362 9.41 -2.80 19.65
C SER A 362 10.61 -1.85 19.59
N TYR A 363 10.40 -0.59 19.96
CA TYR A 363 11.44 0.44 20.10
C TYR A 363 11.89 0.62 21.56
N ASP A 364 11.31 -0.13 22.49
CA ASP A 364 11.76 -0.06 23.89
C ASP A 364 13.16 -0.66 23.99
N GLU A 365 14.04 0.09 24.63
CA GLU A 365 15.44 -0.27 24.73
C GLU A 365 16.01 0.10 26.09
N TRP A 366 17.20 -0.44 26.38
CA TRP A 366 17.98 -0.05 27.54
C TRP A 366 18.98 1.03 27.11
N VAL A 367 18.85 2.22 27.70
CA VAL A 367 19.77 3.35 27.46
C VAL A 367 20.62 3.65 28.68
N GLY A 368 21.79 4.26 28.45
CA GLY A 368 22.68 4.73 29.50
C GLY A 368 22.21 6.06 30.10
N GLU A 369 22.72 6.41 31.29
CA GLU A 369 22.43 7.71 31.91
C GLU A 369 22.86 8.88 31.00
N ASP A 370 23.95 8.73 30.26
CA ASP A 370 24.52 9.72 29.36
C ASP A 370 23.64 10.06 28.14
N GLU A 371 22.68 9.18 27.82
CA GLU A 371 21.73 9.33 26.71
C GLU A 371 20.38 9.90 27.15
N ILE A 372 20.19 10.19 28.44
CA ILE A 372 18.91 10.68 28.98
C ILE A 372 19.03 12.02 29.70
N ARG A 373 17.96 12.83 29.61
CA ARG A 373 17.82 14.09 30.35
C ARG A 373 16.39 14.38 30.82
N THR A 374 16.27 15.26 31.81
CA THR A 374 14.99 15.87 32.19
C THR A 374 14.94 17.32 31.72
N ARG A 375 13.96 17.68 30.89
CA ARG A 375 13.82 19.06 30.40
C ARG A 375 13.00 19.92 31.36
N ALA A 376 13.64 20.91 31.98
CA ALA A 376 13.01 21.85 32.90
C ALA A 376 12.54 23.12 32.14
N LEU A 377 11.44 22.99 31.38
CA LEU A 377 10.93 24.04 30.48
C LEU A 377 10.62 25.36 31.20
N GLU A 378 10.12 25.32 32.45
CA GLU A 378 9.71 26.50 33.21
C GLU A 378 10.88 27.38 33.70
N SER A 379 12.10 26.86 33.68
CA SER A 379 13.33 27.50 34.18
C SER A 379 14.35 27.82 33.08
N SER A 380 13.90 27.83 31.81
CA SER A 380 14.75 28.05 30.65
C SER A 380 14.93 29.53 30.30
N ASN A 381 16.08 29.88 29.71
CA ASN A 381 16.35 31.20 29.13
C ASN A 381 15.56 31.39 27.81
N ASP A 382 15.69 32.57 27.18
CA ASP A 382 15.07 32.87 25.87
C ASP A 382 15.46 31.89 24.74
N SER A 383 16.50 31.08 24.94
CA SER A 383 16.96 30.05 23.99
C SER A 383 16.54 28.62 24.38
N GLY A 384 15.74 28.45 25.44
CA GLY A 384 15.22 27.15 25.86
C GLY A 384 16.17 26.29 26.71
N TYR A 385 17.27 26.85 27.22
CA TYR A 385 18.28 26.14 28.02
C TYR A 385 18.38 26.67 29.45
N THR A 386 18.87 25.84 30.38
CA THR A 386 19.13 26.23 31.78
C THR A 386 20.47 25.70 32.29
N VAL A 387 21.03 26.36 33.31
CA VAL A 387 22.27 25.88 33.96
C VAL A 387 22.00 24.56 34.67
N GLY A 388 22.92 23.60 34.52
CA GLY A 388 22.78 22.22 34.96
C GLY A 388 22.05 21.30 33.99
N GLN A 389 21.59 21.81 32.83
CA GLN A 389 20.96 20.98 31.80
C GLN A 389 21.99 20.14 31.05
N LYS A 390 21.68 18.84 30.86
CA LYS A 390 22.42 17.96 29.97
C LYS A 390 22.06 18.24 28.50
N VAL A 391 23.07 18.31 27.66
CA VAL A 391 22.98 18.56 26.21
C VAL A 391 23.90 17.62 25.47
N LYS A 392 23.74 17.55 24.15
CA LYS A 392 24.75 16.99 23.24
C LYS A 392 25.48 18.14 22.57
N ALA A 393 26.80 18.10 22.54
CA ALA A 393 27.67 19.08 21.89
C ALA A 393 28.39 18.41 20.71
N TRP A 394 28.34 19.05 19.55
CA TRP A 394 28.99 18.57 18.33
C TRP A 394 30.47 18.91 18.35
N ASP A 395 31.32 17.92 18.15
CA ASP A 395 32.76 18.10 17.95
C ASP A 395 33.07 17.99 16.44
N GLU A 396 33.70 19.03 15.89
CA GLU A 396 34.03 19.07 14.46
C GLU A 396 35.26 18.23 14.10
N ASP A 397 36.18 17.98 15.04
CA ASP A 397 37.40 17.22 14.79
C ASP A 397 37.12 15.71 14.76
N ASP A 398 36.25 15.24 15.65
CA ASP A 398 35.83 13.84 15.76
C ASP A 398 34.57 13.51 14.92
N GLU A 399 33.87 14.51 14.39
CA GLU A 399 32.60 14.38 13.68
C GLU A 399 31.53 13.60 14.51
N ASP A 400 31.46 13.86 15.82
CA ASP A 400 30.57 13.14 16.75
C ASP A 400 29.93 14.04 17.83
N TRP A 401 28.87 13.53 18.48
CA TRP A 401 28.13 14.21 19.54
C TRP A 401 28.50 13.72 20.95
N TYR A 402 29.04 14.61 21.76
CA TYR A 402 29.43 14.33 23.14
C TYR A 402 28.40 14.82 24.15
N SER A 403 28.16 14.04 25.21
CA SER A 403 27.28 14.46 26.31
C SER A 403 27.98 15.51 27.19
N ALA A 404 27.32 16.63 27.43
CA ALA A 404 27.85 17.73 28.23
C ALA A 404 26.79 18.34 29.16
N THR A 405 27.23 19.08 30.17
CA THR A 405 26.36 19.83 31.09
C THR A 405 26.63 21.33 30.96
N ILE A 406 25.57 22.14 30.90
CA ILE A 406 25.69 23.60 30.85
C ILE A 406 26.05 24.14 32.24
N GLU A 407 27.24 24.70 32.40
CA GLU A 407 27.72 25.29 33.64
C GLU A 407 27.39 26.79 33.73
N LYS A 408 27.43 27.51 32.61
CA LYS A 408 27.10 28.95 32.55
C LYS A 408 26.41 29.32 31.24
N ILE A 409 25.59 30.36 31.30
CA ILE A 409 24.87 30.91 30.15
C ILE A 409 25.17 32.40 30.03
N GLN A 410 25.58 32.85 28.83
CA GLN A 410 25.74 34.26 28.47
C GLN A 410 25.10 34.53 27.11
N GLY A 411 23.87 35.02 27.11
CA GLY A 411 23.11 35.24 25.88
C GLY A 411 22.88 33.92 25.14
N LYS A 412 23.50 33.77 23.95
CA LYS A 412 23.47 32.56 23.11
C LYS A 412 24.74 31.72 23.16
N GLN A 413 25.61 31.99 24.14
CA GLN A 413 26.83 31.22 24.39
C GLN A 413 26.66 30.44 25.69
N PHE A 414 27.21 29.23 25.70
CA PHE A 414 27.07 28.25 26.77
C PHE A 414 28.45 27.76 27.18
N PHE A 415 28.78 27.89 28.46
CA PHE A 415 29.98 27.25 29.00
C PHE A 415 29.59 25.84 29.38
N ILE A 416 30.18 24.84 28.74
CA ILE A 416 29.83 23.43 28.90
C ILE A 416 30.97 22.65 29.54
N HIS A 417 30.60 21.64 30.34
CA HIS A 417 31.51 20.62 30.84
C HIS A 417 31.18 19.28 30.19
N TYR A 418 32.15 18.66 29.53
CA TYR A 418 31.97 17.35 28.88
C TYR A 418 31.94 16.24 29.92
N ILE A 419 30.88 15.43 29.90
CA ILE A 419 30.68 14.36 30.87
C ILE A 419 31.74 13.28 30.65
N GLY A 420 32.53 13.00 31.70
CA GLY A 420 33.60 12.00 31.67
C GLY A 420 34.98 12.55 31.32
N TYR A 421 35.08 13.86 31.08
CA TYR A 421 36.33 14.56 30.74
C TYR A 421 36.78 15.49 31.88
N ASP A 422 38.01 16.00 31.79
CA ASP A 422 38.54 16.94 32.77
C ASP A 422 38.08 18.37 32.46
N SER A 423 38.04 19.24 33.47
CA SER A 423 37.76 20.66 33.30
C SER A 423 38.69 21.41 32.33
N SER A 424 39.82 20.82 31.94
CA SER A 424 40.66 21.34 30.87
C SER A 424 39.97 21.38 29.50
N ASP A 425 38.94 20.55 29.31
CA ASP A 425 38.17 20.44 28.07
C ASP A 425 36.91 21.32 28.09
N ASP A 426 36.65 22.01 29.21
CA ASP A 426 35.50 22.90 29.34
C ASP A 426 35.65 24.14 28.44
N GLU A 427 34.63 24.43 27.64
CA GLU A 427 34.69 25.52 26.69
C GLU A 427 33.39 26.30 26.55
N TRP A 428 33.49 27.45 25.87
CA TRP A 428 32.33 28.24 25.46
C TRP A 428 31.91 27.86 24.05
N VAL A 429 30.71 27.32 23.93
CA VAL A 429 30.09 26.95 22.65
C VAL A 429 28.92 27.86 22.29
N ASN A 430 28.63 27.95 21.00
CA ASN A 430 27.45 28.66 20.50
C ASN A 430 26.23 27.72 20.46
N GLN A 431 25.03 28.30 20.38
CA GLN A 431 23.78 27.54 20.37
C GLN A 431 23.67 26.50 19.23
N ASP A 432 24.26 26.78 18.07
CA ASP A 432 24.16 25.96 16.87
C ASP A 432 24.81 24.58 17.00
N VAL A 433 25.83 24.46 17.85
CA VAL A 433 26.59 23.22 18.08
C VAL A 433 26.09 22.41 19.28
N ILE A 434 24.96 22.79 19.91
CA ILE A 434 24.35 22.01 21.00
C ILE A 434 22.89 21.60 20.72
N ARG A 435 22.45 20.50 21.34
CA ARG A 435 21.08 19.98 21.30
C ARG A 435 20.53 19.60 22.67
#